data_AF-A0A383BTI7-F1
#
_entry.id   AF-A0A383BTI7-F1
#
_cell.length_a   1.000
_cell.length_b   1.000
_cell.length_c   1.000
_cell.angle_alpha   90.00
_cell.angle_beta   90.00
_cell.angle_gamma   90.00
#
_symmetry.space_group_name_H-M   'P 1'
#
loop_
_entity.id
_entity.type
_entity.pdbx_description
1 polymer ?
#
loop_
_entity_poly.entity_id
_entity_poly.type
_entity_poly.pdbx_seq_one_letter_code
_entity_poly.pdbx_strand_id
1 'polypeptide(L)'
;MPDSLSRTFAQFVAPMSYESLPPSVVDKMKASILHAMVTGIIGADTSHGKAAIHLAKTEEGKSDGATILVDGGKATRSGAAFANSKLMHVTNQADSYRMLIHPGACVIPAALAAAELGRKSGKEFLTAAVAGYEVEARIAGDFIPSTQARGFRSSPVYGTLGAAIATGKMIGLTEDQLVTALALACTFTG
;
A
#
# COMPACT_ATOMS: atom_id res chain seq x y z
N MET A 1 -5.74 8.88 30.26
CA MET A 1 -6.07 9.58 29.01
C MET A 1 -6.42 8.52 27.98
N PRO A 2 -7.34 8.76 27.04
CA PRO A 2 -7.56 7.83 25.93
C PRO A 2 -6.27 7.70 25.10
N ASP A 3 -6.05 6.52 24.53
CA ASP A 3 -4.93 6.27 23.62
C ASP A 3 -5.02 7.19 22.39
N SER A 4 -3.86 7.55 21.80
CA SER A 4 -3.83 8.28 20.53
C SER A 4 -4.37 7.41 19.39
N LEU A 5 -4.90 8.02 18.33
CA LEU A 5 -5.37 7.27 17.14
C LEU A 5 -4.28 6.36 16.56
N SER A 6 -3.04 6.84 16.48
CA SER A 6 -1.90 6.03 16.03
C SER A 6 -1.65 4.81 16.92
N ARG A 7 -1.81 4.96 18.24
CA ARG A 7 -1.70 3.86 19.21
C ARG A 7 -2.82 2.84 19.02
N THR A 8 -4.06 3.31 18.89
CA THR A 8 -5.22 2.44 18.63
C THR A 8 -5.04 1.62 17.35
N PHE A 9 -4.57 2.22 16.26
CA PHE A 9 -4.29 1.48 15.03
C PHE A 9 -3.13 0.49 15.21
N ALA A 10 -2.05 0.87 15.89
CA ALA A 10 -0.92 -0.02 16.13
C ALA A 10 -1.33 -1.26 16.95
N GLN A 11 -2.10 -1.08 18.03
CA GLN A 11 -2.64 -2.16 18.87
C GLN A 11 -3.60 -3.07 18.10
N PHE A 12 -4.36 -2.54 17.15
CA PHE A 12 -5.23 -3.34 16.29
C PHE A 12 -4.42 -4.15 15.26
N VAL A 13 -3.41 -3.53 14.66
CA VAL A 13 -2.62 -4.12 13.56
C VAL A 13 -1.62 -5.16 14.06
N ALA A 14 -0.90 -4.88 15.15
CA ALA A 14 0.20 -5.73 15.60
C ALA A 14 -0.20 -7.20 15.83
N PRO A 15 -1.26 -7.54 16.58
CA PRO A 15 -1.63 -8.93 16.86
C PRO A 15 -2.39 -9.61 15.70
N MET A 16 -2.75 -8.88 14.64
CA MET A 16 -3.56 -9.41 13.54
C MET A 16 -2.85 -10.58 12.85
N SER A 17 -3.57 -11.67 12.66
CA SER A 17 -3.12 -12.89 11.98
C SER A 17 -4.08 -13.26 10.85
N TYR A 18 -3.62 -14.05 9.89
CA TYR A 18 -4.47 -14.51 8.79
C TYR A 18 -5.73 -15.23 9.31
N GLU A 19 -5.58 -16.03 10.35
CA GLU A 19 -6.64 -16.82 10.98
C GLU A 19 -7.70 -15.96 11.68
N SER A 20 -7.34 -14.72 12.06
CA SER A 20 -8.28 -13.75 12.63
C SER A 20 -9.11 -12.98 11.59
N LEU A 21 -8.78 -13.10 10.30
CA LEU A 21 -9.46 -12.37 9.24
C LEU A 21 -10.81 -13.02 8.88
N PRO A 22 -11.90 -12.24 8.77
CA PRO A 22 -13.16 -12.77 8.26
C PRO A 22 -12.99 -13.36 6.85
N PRO A 23 -13.55 -14.55 6.55
CA PRO A 23 -13.37 -15.19 5.23
C PRO A 23 -13.78 -14.31 4.05
N SER A 24 -14.83 -13.49 4.20
CA SER A 24 -15.30 -12.54 3.19
C SER A 24 -14.30 -11.41 2.93
N VAL A 25 -13.55 -10.97 3.95
CA VAL A 25 -12.50 -9.95 3.81
C VAL A 25 -11.31 -10.54 3.04
N VAL A 26 -10.94 -11.79 3.36
CA VAL A 26 -9.87 -12.50 2.62
C VAL A 26 -10.23 -12.65 1.15
N ASP A 27 -11.46 -13.07 0.84
CA ASP A 27 -11.95 -13.22 -0.52
C ASP A 27 -11.94 -11.88 -1.28
N LYS A 28 -12.47 -10.82 -0.65
CA LYS A 28 -12.48 -9.48 -1.24
C LYS A 28 -11.07 -8.95 -1.49
N MET A 29 -10.14 -9.16 -0.55
CA MET A 29 -8.75 -8.73 -0.71
C MET A 29 -8.07 -9.46 -1.87
N LYS A 30 -8.30 -10.76 -2.04
CA LYS A 30 -7.81 -11.52 -3.21
C LYS A 30 -8.36 -10.96 -4.51
N ALA A 31 -9.64 -10.61 -4.57
CA ALA A 31 -10.24 -9.98 -5.74
C ALA A 31 -9.62 -8.60 -6.04
N SER A 32 -9.39 -7.77 -5.02
CA SER A 32 -8.70 -6.47 -5.17
C SER A 32 -7.26 -6.64 -5.66
N ILE A 33 -6.53 -7.65 -5.16
CA ILE A 33 -5.17 -7.96 -5.64
C ILE A 33 -5.19 -8.40 -7.10
N LEU A 34 -6.09 -9.32 -7.46
CA LEU A 34 -6.23 -9.78 -8.85
C LEU A 34 -6.52 -8.59 -9.78
N HIS A 35 -7.45 -7.72 -9.40
CA HIS A 35 -7.79 -6.52 -10.13
C HIS A 35 -6.59 -5.59 -10.29
N ALA A 36 -5.84 -5.30 -9.22
CA ALA A 36 -4.64 -4.47 -9.27
C ALA A 36 -3.54 -5.08 -10.16
N MET A 37 -3.37 -6.40 -10.16
CA MET A 37 -2.42 -7.07 -11.07
C MET A 37 -2.83 -6.89 -12.54
N VAL A 38 -4.12 -7.02 -12.85
CA VAL A 38 -4.64 -6.80 -14.21
C VAL A 38 -4.44 -5.35 -14.66
N THR A 39 -4.79 -4.37 -13.82
CA THR A 39 -4.56 -2.96 -14.16
C THR A 39 -3.08 -2.65 -14.29
N GLY A 40 -2.22 -3.27 -13.47
CA GLY A 40 -0.77 -3.18 -13.57
C GLY A 40 -0.20 -3.69 -14.90
N ILE A 41 -0.69 -4.83 -15.38
CA ILE A 41 -0.31 -5.40 -16.68
C ILE A 41 -0.67 -4.44 -17.82
N ILE A 42 -1.90 -3.92 -17.83
CA ILE A 42 -2.35 -2.95 -18.82
C ILE A 42 -1.53 -1.65 -18.70
N GLY A 43 -1.29 -1.22 -17.46
CA GLY A 43 -0.58 0.01 -17.14
C GLY A 43 0.87 0.01 -17.63
N ALA A 44 1.54 -1.14 -17.66
CA ALA A 44 2.91 -1.29 -18.13
C ALA A 44 3.11 -0.90 -19.60
N ASP A 45 2.08 -1.02 -20.44
CA ASP A 45 2.19 -0.67 -21.86
C ASP A 45 1.93 0.83 -22.13
N THR A 46 1.40 1.56 -21.15
CA THR A 46 1.17 3.01 -21.25
C THR A 46 2.48 3.81 -21.24
N SER A 47 2.47 5.00 -21.84
CA SER A 47 3.64 5.90 -21.82
C SER A 47 4.11 6.25 -20.40
N HIS A 48 3.16 6.50 -19.49
CA HIS A 48 3.47 6.81 -18.10
C HIS A 48 3.97 5.59 -17.31
N GLY A 49 3.47 4.39 -17.62
CA GLY A 49 3.97 3.14 -17.03
C GLY A 49 5.41 2.86 -17.45
N LYS A 50 5.70 2.96 -18.75
CA LYS A 50 7.06 2.85 -19.31
C LYS A 50 8.02 3.87 -18.69
N ALA A 51 7.57 5.12 -18.51
CA ALA A 51 8.37 6.15 -17.85
C ALA A 51 8.69 5.81 -16.39
N ALA A 52 7.73 5.27 -15.63
CA ALA A 52 7.96 4.88 -14.23
C ALA A 52 8.89 3.67 -14.10
N ILE A 53 8.75 2.67 -14.98
CA ILE A 53 9.68 1.53 -15.08
C ILE A 53 11.10 2.03 -15.37
N HIS A 54 11.24 2.91 -16.37
CA HIS A 54 12.54 3.48 -16.73
C HIS A 54 13.17 4.24 -15.55
N LEU A 55 12.42 5.13 -14.91
CA LEU A 55 12.90 5.89 -13.75
C LEU A 55 13.38 4.97 -12.62
N ALA A 56 12.58 3.97 -12.25
CA ALA A 56 12.93 3.03 -11.19
C ALA A 56 14.19 2.19 -11.52
N LYS A 57 14.41 1.84 -12.79
CA LYS A 57 15.60 1.10 -13.20
C LYS A 57 16.86 1.97 -13.20
N THR A 58 16.73 3.22 -13.66
CA THR A 58 17.87 4.13 -13.80
C THR A 58 18.32 4.69 -12.46
N GLU A 59 17.38 5.11 -11.61
CA GLU A 59 17.71 5.80 -10.34
C GLU A 59 17.72 4.86 -9.13
N GLU A 60 16.94 3.79 -9.17
CA GLU A 60 16.70 2.90 -8.03
C GLU A 60 17.10 1.44 -8.32
N GLY A 61 17.86 1.19 -9.40
CA GLY A 61 18.27 -0.14 -9.83
C GLY A 61 19.05 -0.89 -8.73
N LYS A 62 18.58 -2.09 -8.38
CA LYS A 62 19.19 -2.91 -7.31
C LYS A 62 18.95 -4.40 -7.57
N SER A 63 20.02 -5.17 -7.80
CA SER A 63 19.93 -6.58 -8.24
C SER A 63 19.30 -7.52 -7.20
N ASP A 64 19.54 -7.28 -5.91
CA ASP A 64 18.93 -7.96 -4.77
C ASP A 64 17.65 -7.25 -4.27
N GLY A 65 17.08 -6.39 -5.11
CA GLY A 65 15.88 -5.60 -4.85
C GLY A 65 14.55 -6.33 -5.03
N ALA A 66 13.47 -5.55 -5.00
CA ALA A 66 12.12 -6.01 -5.31
C ALA A 66 11.83 -5.90 -6.81
N THR A 67 10.90 -6.70 -7.30
CA THR A 67 10.57 -6.80 -8.73
C THR A 67 9.69 -5.64 -9.18
N ILE A 68 10.07 -5.03 -10.30
CA ILE A 68 9.19 -4.19 -11.11
C ILE A 68 8.32 -5.13 -11.94
N LEU A 69 7.03 -5.13 -11.67
CA LEU A 69 6.07 -6.01 -12.33
C LEU A 69 6.09 -5.78 -13.84
N VAL A 70 5.81 -6.86 -14.58
CA VAL A 70 5.82 -6.92 -16.06
C VAL A 70 7.21 -6.79 -16.69
N ASP A 71 8.01 -5.81 -16.29
CA ASP A 71 9.40 -5.63 -16.79
C ASP A 71 10.34 -6.73 -16.29
N GLY A 72 10.15 -7.21 -15.05
CA GLY A 72 11.00 -8.23 -14.44
C GLY A 72 12.33 -7.69 -13.89
N GLY A 73 12.66 -6.42 -14.16
CA GLY A 73 13.78 -5.72 -13.53
C GLY A 73 13.63 -5.62 -12.01
N LYS A 74 14.75 -5.34 -11.35
CA LYS A 74 14.85 -5.24 -9.89
C LYS A 74 15.28 -3.85 -9.47
N ALA A 75 14.61 -3.29 -8.48
CA ALA A 75 14.90 -1.98 -7.91
C ALA A 75 14.85 -2.02 -6.38
N THR A 76 15.28 -0.96 -5.71
CA THR A 76 15.08 -0.82 -4.26
C THR A 76 13.61 -1.08 -3.89
N ARG A 77 13.34 -1.41 -2.62
CA ARG A 77 11.97 -1.65 -2.15
C ARG A 77 11.04 -0.49 -2.51
N SER A 78 11.51 0.75 -2.32
CA SER A 78 10.78 1.98 -2.66
C SER A 78 10.64 2.17 -4.16
N GLY A 79 11.71 1.96 -4.95
CA GLY A 79 11.66 2.10 -6.40
C GLY A 79 10.70 1.12 -7.08
N ALA A 80 10.72 -0.15 -6.66
CA ALA A 80 9.79 -1.15 -7.16
C ALA A 80 8.35 -0.86 -6.73
N ALA A 81 8.12 -0.49 -5.46
CA ALA A 81 6.79 -0.11 -4.99
C ALA A 81 6.24 1.11 -5.73
N PHE A 82 7.07 2.12 -6.00
CA PHE A 82 6.71 3.30 -6.79
C PHE A 82 6.31 2.92 -8.23
N ALA A 83 7.15 2.17 -8.93
CA ALA A 83 6.85 1.76 -10.30
C ALA A 83 5.56 0.95 -10.36
N ASN A 84 5.43 -0.07 -9.51
CA ASN A 84 4.26 -0.93 -9.44
C ASN A 84 2.98 -0.15 -9.08
N SER A 85 3.07 0.81 -8.16
CA SER A 85 1.96 1.72 -7.83
C SER A 85 1.52 2.52 -9.06
N LYS A 86 2.47 3.07 -9.82
CA LYS A 86 2.14 3.80 -11.04
C LYS A 86 1.46 2.88 -12.06
N LEU A 87 1.96 1.66 -12.25
CA LEU A 87 1.34 0.68 -13.16
C LEU A 87 -0.10 0.39 -12.77
N MET A 88 -0.36 0.17 -11.48
CA MET A 88 -1.70 -0.18 -10.97
C MET A 88 -2.71 0.98 -11.03
N HIS A 89 -2.25 2.22 -11.12
CA HIS A 89 -3.10 3.41 -11.08
C HIS A 89 -3.25 4.14 -12.42
N VAL A 90 -2.32 3.99 -13.36
CA VAL A 90 -2.24 4.84 -14.56
C VAL A 90 -3.49 4.83 -15.44
N THR A 91 -4.24 3.73 -15.47
CA THR A 91 -5.48 3.61 -16.25
C THR A 91 -6.70 4.24 -15.56
N ASN A 92 -6.53 4.73 -14.32
CA ASN A 92 -7.60 5.26 -13.47
C ASN A 92 -8.74 4.26 -13.21
N GLN A 93 -8.42 2.96 -13.27
CA GLN A 93 -9.35 1.86 -12.99
C GLN A 93 -9.04 1.17 -11.66
N ALA A 94 -8.31 1.81 -10.75
CA ALA A 94 -8.00 1.24 -9.44
C ALA A 94 -9.28 1.01 -8.62
N ASP A 95 -9.19 0.15 -7.59
CA ASP A 95 -10.28 0.01 -6.62
C ASP A 95 -10.55 1.34 -5.90
N SER A 96 -11.70 1.44 -5.23
CA SER A 96 -12.04 2.65 -4.50
C SER A 96 -12.83 2.37 -3.23
N TYR A 97 -12.61 3.23 -2.24
CA TYR A 97 -13.45 3.35 -1.05
C TYR A 97 -14.14 4.72 -1.04
N ARG A 98 -15.47 4.69 -0.91
CA ARG A 98 -16.34 5.87 -0.96
C ARG A 98 -16.11 6.78 -2.18
N MET A 99 -15.65 6.22 -3.30
CA MET A 99 -15.30 6.93 -4.56
C MET A 99 -14.15 7.95 -4.46
N LEU A 100 -13.44 8.02 -3.33
CA LEU A 100 -12.58 9.18 -3.02
C LEU A 100 -11.15 8.80 -2.60
N ILE A 101 -10.91 7.56 -2.21
CA ILE A 101 -9.55 6.99 -2.05
C ILE A 101 -9.39 5.72 -2.89
N HIS A 102 -8.14 5.31 -3.13
CA HIS A 102 -7.77 4.16 -3.98
C HIS A 102 -6.71 3.30 -3.29
N PRO A 103 -7.07 2.52 -2.26
CA PRO A 103 -6.10 1.84 -1.42
C PRO A 103 -5.22 0.83 -2.18
N GLY A 104 -5.76 0.16 -3.20
CA GLY A 104 -5.03 -0.87 -3.94
C GLY A 104 -3.83 -0.34 -4.68
N ALA A 105 -3.91 0.88 -5.21
CA ALA A 105 -2.78 1.52 -5.86
C ALA A 105 -1.65 1.90 -4.89
N CYS A 106 -1.92 1.99 -3.59
CA CYS A 106 -0.95 2.41 -2.57
C CYS A 106 -0.44 1.23 -1.75
N VAL A 107 -1.36 0.45 -1.17
CA VAL A 107 -1.07 -0.59 -0.19
C VAL A 107 -0.48 -1.85 -0.84
N ILE A 108 -1.09 -2.35 -1.91
CA ILE A 108 -0.69 -3.59 -2.58
C ILE A 108 0.77 -3.53 -3.07
N PRO A 109 1.22 -2.52 -3.83
CA PRO A 109 2.59 -2.50 -4.34
C PRO A 109 3.63 -2.37 -3.23
N ALA A 110 3.34 -1.59 -2.18
CA ALA A 110 4.22 -1.46 -1.01
C ALA A 110 4.36 -2.77 -0.25
N ALA A 111 3.23 -3.43 0.04
CA ALA A 111 3.19 -4.71 0.72
C ALA A 111 3.85 -5.82 -0.11
N LEU A 112 3.67 -5.82 -1.42
CA LEU A 112 4.23 -6.82 -2.32
C LEU A 112 5.76 -6.73 -2.39
N ALA A 113 6.30 -5.51 -2.54
CA ALA A 113 7.75 -5.29 -2.54
C ALA A 113 8.39 -5.68 -1.19
N ALA A 114 7.72 -5.39 -0.07
CA ALA A 114 8.18 -5.82 1.25
C ALA A 114 8.09 -7.34 1.44
N ALA A 115 7.02 -7.97 0.95
CA ALA A 115 6.79 -9.41 1.05
C ALA A 115 7.85 -10.19 0.26
N GLU A 116 8.14 -9.77 -0.96
CA GLU A 116 9.14 -10.41 -1.82
C GLU A 116 10.53 -10.42 -1.15
N LEU A 117 10.99 -9.25 -0.69
CA LEU A 117 12.29 -9.10 -0.03
C LEU A 117 12.35 -9.87 1.29
N GLY A 118 11.23 -9.91 2.04
CA GLY A 118 11.12 -10.65 3.29
C GLY A 118 10.86 -12.15 3.10
N ARG A 119 10.75 -12.65 1.86
CA ARG A 119 10.35 -14.02 1.51
C ARG A 119 9.08 -14.47 2.25
N LYS A 120 8.10 -13.58 2.31
CA LYS A 120 6.87 -13.72 3.09
C LYS A 120 5.85 -14.57 2.36
N SER A 121 5.06 -15.33 3.10
CA SER A 121 3.98 -16.15 2.56
C SER A 121 2.82 -15.31 2.03
N GLY A 122 1.98 -15.91 1.17
CA GLY A 122 0.75 -15.26 0.70
C GLY A 122 -0.23 -14.91 1.83
N LYS A 123 -0.25 -15.69 2.93
CA LYS A 123 -1.05 -15.38 4.12
C LYS A 123 -0.54 -14.13 4.84
N GLU A 124 0.77 -14.01 5.02
CA GLU A 124 1.37 -12.81 5.60
C GLU A 124 1.11 -11.58 4.72
N PHE A 125 1.25 -11.73 3.39
CA PHE A 125 0.91 -10.69 2.41
C PHE A 125 -0.54 -10.23 2.53
N LEU A 126 -1.50 -11.15 2.50
CA LEU A 126 -2.93 -10.83 2.65
C LEU A 126 -3.21 -10.12 3.97
N THR A 127 -2.62 -10.58 5.06
CA THR A 127 -2.84 -9.98 6.38
C THR A 127 -2.33 -8.54 6.44
N ALA A 128 -1.14 -8.27 5.87
CA ALA A 128 -0.60 -6.92 5.81
C ALA A 128 -1.40 -6.00 4.88
N ALA A 129 -1.84 -6.50 3.72
CA ALA A 129 -2.68 -5.74 2.80
C ALA A 129 -4.00 -5.35 3.45
N VAL A 130 -4.68 -6.29 4.13
CA VAL A 130 -5.92 -6.02 4.88
C VAL A 130 -5.68 -4.98 5.98
N ALA A 131 -4.59 -5.10 6.75
CA ALA A 131 -4.26 -4.12 7.78
C ALA A 131 -4.08 -2.70 7.20
N GLY A 132 -3.37 -2.57 6.07
CA GLY A 132 -3.18 -1.29 5.39
C GLY A 132 -4.50 -0.69 4.90
N TYR A 133 -5.35 -1.50 4.27
CA TYR A 133 -6.68 -1.10 3.82
C TYR A 133 -7.58 -0.64 4.97
N GLU A 134 -7.61 -1.38 6.09
CA GLU A 134 -8.44 -1.04 7.25
C GLU A 134 -8.02 0.31 7.84
N VAL A 135 -6.71 0.52 8.08
CA VAL A 135 -6.23 1.79 8.65
C VAL A 135 -6.46 2.96 7.68
N GLU A 136 -6.15 2.79 6.39
CA GLU A 136 -6.39 3.83 5.38
C GLU A 136 -7.88 4.21 5.32
N ALA A 137 -8.78 3.22 5.20
CA ALA A 137 -10.21 3.45 5.09
C ALA A 137 -10.82 4.05 6.36
N ARG A 138 -10.37 3.63 7.55
CA ARG A 138 -10.80 4.18 8.84
C ARG A 138 -10.45 5.66 8.97
N ILE A 139 -9.21 6.02 8.70
CA ILE A 139 -8.77 7.43 8.79
C ILE A 139 -9.48 8.25 7.71
N ALA A 140 -9.51 7.77 6.46
CA ALA A 140 -10.13 8.50 5.38
C ALA A 140 -11.64 8.70 5.60
N GLY A 141 -12.33 7.71 6.16
CA GLY A 141 -13.77 7.73 6.37
C GLY A 141 -14.29 8.96 7.13
N ASP A 142 -13.49 9.50 8.05
CA ASP A 142 -13.87 10.64 8.88
C ASP A 142 -13.50 12.00 8.25
N PHE A 143 -12.51 12.02 7.37
CA PHE A 143 -11.86 13.26 6.92
C PHE A 143 -11.91 13.51 5.41
N ILE A 144 -12.38 12.56 4.60
CA ILE A 144 -12.46 12.72 3.13
C ILE A 144 -13.14 14.05 2.71
N PRO A 145 -14.34 14.43 3.21
CA PRO A 145 -15.00 15.65 2.77
C PRO A 145 -14.20 16.92 3.10
N SER A 146 -13.62 16.99 4.29
CA SER A 146 -12.85 18.16 4.74
C SER A 146 -11.50 18.26 4.04
N THR A 147 -10.85 17.15 3.73
CA THR A 147 -9.59 17.11 2.98
C THR A 147 -9.76 17.64 1.56
N GLN A 148 -10.82 17.23 0.86
CA GLN A 148 -11.08 17.72 -0.50
C GLN A 148 -11.54 19.16 -0.52
N ALA A 149 -12.35 19.59 0.46
CA ALA A 149 -12.74 20.99 0.60
C ALA A 149 -11.54 21.93 0.79
N ARG A 150 -10.41 21.40 1.28
CA ARG A 150 -9.14 22.11 1.43
C ARG A 150 -8.21 21.99 0.21
N GLY A 151 -8.66 21.35 -0.88
CA GLY A 151 -7.93 21.22 -2.13
C GLY A 151 -6.98 20.02 -2.22
N PHE A 152 -6.95 19.14 -1.22
CA PHE A 152 -6.08 17.96 -1.23
C PHE A 152 -6.76 16.76 -1.88
N ARG A 153 -6.00 15.98 -2.65
CA ARG A 153 -6.46 14.67 -3.12
C ARG A 153 -6.35 13.67 -1.97
N SER A 154 -7.43 12.98 -1.65
CA SER A 154 -7.48 12.11 -0.46
C SER A 154 -6.54 10.90 -0.57
N SER A 155 -6.37 10.32 -1.76
CA SER A 155 -5.56 9.10 -1.94
C SER A 155 -4.10 9.24 -1.51
N PRO A 156 -3.32 10.25 -1.95
CA PRO A 156 -1.93 10.39 -1.49
C PRO A 156 -1.83 10.76 0.00
N VAL A 157 -2.84 11.44 0.55
CA VAL A 157 -2.89 11.77 1.99
C VAL A 157 -3.04 10.50 2.84
N TYR A 158 -4.02 9.64 2.55
CA TYR A 158 -4.30 8.47 3.40
C TYR A 158 -3.57 7.21 2.96
N GLY A 159 -3.34 7.03 1.66
CA GLY A 159 -2.67 5.86 1.10
C GLY A 159 -1.23 5.71 1.58
N THR A 160 -0.54 6.81 1.89
CA THR A 160 0.79 6.81 2.51
C THR A 160 0.76 6.12 3.88
N LEU A 161 -0.30 6.33 4.66
CA LEU A 161 -0.49 5.72 5.97
C LEU A 161 -0.81 4.22 5.83
N GLY A 162 -1.69 3.85 4.89
CA GLY A 162 -2.00 2.46 4.57
C GLY A 162 -0.75 1.68 4.12
N ALA A 163 0.06 2.26 3.24
CA ALA A 163 1.30 1.66 2.76
C ALA A 163 2.34 1.49 3.89
N ALA A 164 2.44 2.46 4.80
CA ALA A 164 3.31 2.37 5.97
C ALA A 164 2.89 1.25 6.92
N ILE A 165 1.58 1.11 7.19
CA ILE A 165 1.04 0.03 8.01
C ILE A 165 1.30 -1.34 7.40
N ALA A 166 0.99 -1.52 6.11
CA ALA A 166 1.18 -2.81 5.46
C ALA A 166 2.67 -3.19 5.39
N THR A 167 3.54 -2.25 5.06
CA THR A 167 5.00 -2.48 5.05
C THR A 167 5.51 -2.77 6.46
N GLY A 168 5.09 -1.99 7.46
CA GLY A 168 5.47 -2.16 8.85
C GLY A 168 5.08 -3.53 9.40
N LYS A 169 3.86 -3.99 9.11
CA LYS A 169 3.42 -5.34 9.46
C LYS A 169 4.24 -6.40 8.75
N MET A 170 4.56 -6.20 7.46
CA MET A 170 5.35 -7.15 6.68
C MET A 170 6.76 -7.38 7.25
N ILE A 171 7.39 -6.31 7.74
CA ILE A 171 8.73 -6.36 8.31
C ILE A 171 8.74 -6.63 9.83
N GLY A 172 7.57 -6.86 10.43
CA GLY A 172 7.44 -7.27 11.83
C GLY A 172 7.67 -6.13 12.84
N LEU A 173 7.26 -4.90 12.52
CA LEU A 173 7.33 -3.79 13.47
C LEU A 173 6.47 -4.05 14.70
N THR A 174 6.99 -3.68 15.87
CA THR A 174 6.23 -3.67 17.14
C THR A 174 5.17 -2.56 17.13
N GLU A 175 4.27 -2.57 18.11
CA GLU A 175 3.28 -1.50 18.28
C GLU A 175 3.91 -0.10 18.34
N ASP A 176 4.96 0.07 19.16
CA ASP A 176 5.68 1.34 19.27
C ASP A 176 6.30 1.77 17.94
N GLN A 177 6.89 0.82 17.20
CA GLN A 177 7.47 1.09 15.90
C GLN A 177 6.41 1.41 14.83
N LEU A 178 5.22 0.81 14.90
CA LEU A 178 4.09 1.15 14.02
C LEU A 178 3.57 2.56 14.30
N VAL A 179 3.52 2.98 15.57
CA VAL A 179 3.20 4.37 15.94
C VAL A 179 4.21 5.34 15.32
N THR A 180 5.51 5.04 15.45
CA THR A 180 6.56 5.86 14.82
C THR A 180 6.46 5.84 13.30
N ALA A 181 6.18 4.69 12.68
CA ALA A 181 6.04 4.57 11.24
C ALA A 181 4.87 5.42 10.71
N LEU A 182 3.72 5.42 11.39
CA LEU A 182 2.60 6.32 11.08
C LEU A 182 3.00 7.79 11.20
N ALA A 183 3.72 8.16 12.27
CA ALA A 183 4.16 9.54 12.47
C ALA A 183 5.11 10.02 11.35
N LEU A 184 6.05 9.18 10.93
CA LEU A 184 6.92 9.45 9.79
C LEU A 184 6.12 9.51 8.49
N ALA A 185 5.18 8.59 8.28
CA ALA A 185 4.35 8.58 7.09
C ALA A 185 3.56 9.89 6.94
N CYS A 186 3.04 10.46 8.03
CA CYS A 186 2.38 11.77 8.04
C CYS A 186 3.26 12.92 7.54
N THR A 187 4.60 12.83 7.61
CA THR A 187 5.48 13.89 7.07
C THR A 187 5.66 13.80 5.56
N PHE A 188 5.20 12.72 4.93
CA PHE A 188 5.25 12.48 3.48
C PHE A 188 3.87 12.57 2.81
N THR A 189 2.80 12.85 3.56
CA THR A 189 1.44 13.00 3.00
C THR A 189 1.26 14.35 2.31
N GLY A 190 0.67 14.38 1.12
CA GLY A 190 0.34 15.60 0.38
C GLY A 190 -0.39 15.33 -0.92
#